data_AF-A0A969JUR0-F1
#
_entry.id   AF-A0A969JUR0-F1
#
_cell.length_a   1.000
_cell.length_b   1.000
_cell.length_c   1.000
_cell.angle_alpha   90.00
_cell.angle_beta   90.00
_cell.angle_gamma   90.00
#
_symmetry.space_group_name_H-M   'P 1'
#
loop_
_entity.id
_entity.type
_entity.pdbx_description
1 polymer ?
#
loop_
_entity_poly.entity_id
_entity_poly.type
_entity_poly.pdbx_seq_one_letter_code
_entity_poly.pdbx_strand_id
1 'polypeptide(L)'
;AETGGYQLLLNFYGTGQQFPIISLQDVLNDRATAELLRDRIVLIGYTAESVNDLFQTPYSSQGEKSRYMPGVVLHANIAQQLISGGVAGRTMRWVWPEPIEWLWIGLWTLAGGGISQWRLGKPWWWLPALFGLCLSGLLLGGYGLLLGGWWVPIVPCVIGFVGSGGLVISVSQRQLEKRKLQCTLQHLENDPTIDLPTRRVIFELLQQSESLENQPLIDRYQPLD
;
A
#
# COMPACT_ATOMS: atom_id res chain seq x y z
N ALA A 1 -6.58 9.56 11.17
CA ALA A 1 -7.94 9.86 11.67
C ALA A 1 -7.90 9.64 13.16
N GLU A 2 -7.93 10.72 13.94
CA GLU A 2 -7.98 10.66 15.41
C GLU A 2 -9.44 10.85 15.82
N THR A 3 -10.11 9.75 16.09
CA THR A 3 -11.36 9.76 16.86
C THR A 3 -11.30 8.49 17.68
N GLY A 4 -11.26 8.61 19.01
CA GLY A 4 -11.12 7.48 19.96
C GLY A 4 -12.28 6.48 19.96
N GLY A 5 -12.94 6.26 18.83
CA GLY A 5 -13.90 5.20 18.59
C GLY A 5 -13.19 3.92 18.14
N TYR A 6 -13.77 2.79 18.49
CA TYR A 6 -13.30 1.49 18.02
C TYR A 6 -13.60 1.34 16.53
N GLN A 7 -12.54 1.18 15.72
CA GLN A 7 -12.67 0.79 14.32
C GLN A 7 -12.63 -0.73 14.23
N LEU A 8 -13.72 -1.32 13.76
CA LEU A 8 -13.82 -2.76 13.52
C LEU A 8 -13.85 -3.03 12.03
N LEU A 9 -13.00 -3.93 11.57
CA LEU A 9 -13.03 -4.40 10.20
C LEU A 9 -14.20 -5.39 10.01
N LEU A 10 -15.29 -4.91 9.41
CA LEU A 10 -16.58 -5.62 9.32
C LEU A 10 -16.50 -6.85 8.40
N ASN A 11 -16.59 -8.06 8.93
CA ASN A 11 -16.76 -9.29 8.16
C ASN A 11 -18.25 -9.51 7.88
N PHE A 12 -18.70 -9.11 6.71
CA PHE A 12 -20.11 -9.21 6.34
C PHE A 12 -20.58 -10.67 6.31
N TYR A 13 -21.69 -10.93 6.98
CA TYR A 13 -22.43 -12.18 6.89
C TYR A 13 -23.17 -12.31 5.55
N GLY A 14 -23.69 -11.19 5.03
CA GLY A 14 -24.36 -11.18 3.73
C GLY A 14 -25.14 -9.90 3.45
N THR A 15 -25.98 -9.97 2.42
CA THR A 15 -26.93 -8.95 2.00
C THR A 15 -28.28 -9.15 2.71
N GLY A 16 -29.30 -8.39 2.33
CA GLY A 16 -30.64 -8.54 2.90
C GLY A 16 -31.25 -9.93 2.69
N GLN A 17 -30.72 -10.73 1.76
CA GLN A 17 -31.24 -12.08 1.46
C GLN A 17 -30.92 -13.09 2.56
N GLN A 18 -29.83 -12.89 3.30
CA GLN A 18 -29.40 -13.80 4.36
C GLN A 18 -30.05 -13.50 5.71
N PHE A 19 -30.78 -12.37 5.81
CA PHE A 19 -31.52 -12.00 7.01
C PHE A 19 -33.02 -12.17 6.76
N PRO A 20 -33.78 -12.85 7.66
CA PRO A 20 -35.23 -12.86 7.58
C PRO A 20 -35.79 -11.44 7.74
N ILE A 21 -36.50 -10.94 6.73
CA ILE A 21 -37.13 -9.61 6.73
C ILE A 21 -38.64 -9.79 6.75
N ILE A 22 -39.31 -9.16 7.72
CA ILE A 22 -40.76 -9.16 7.88
C ILE A 22 -41.24 -7.71 7.80
N SER A 23 -42.32 -7.45 7.07
CA SER A 23 -42.89 -6.10 7.02
C SER A 23 -43.56 -5.75 8.35
N LEU A 24 -43.48 -4.47 8.75
CA LEU A 24 -44.17 -4.01 9.96
C LEU A 24 -45.69 -4.23 9.85
N GLN A 25 -46.25 -4.13 8.64
CA GLN A 25 -47.68 -4.37 8.40
C GLN A 25 -48.06 -5.83 8.69
N ASP A 26 -47.23 -6.79 8.33
CA ASP A 26 -47.50 -8.20 8.62
C ASP A 26 -47.42 -8.50 10.11
N VAL A 27 -46.52 -7.84 10.85
CA VAL A 27 -46.47 -7.93 12.31
C VAL A 27 -47.73 -7.35 12.95
N LEU A 28 -48.17 -6.17 12.51
CA LEU A 28 -49.37 -5.50 13.06
C LEU A 28 -50.69 -6.23 12.73
N ASN A 29 -50.71 -7.05 11.68
CA ASN A 29 -51.86 -7.86 11.29
C ASN A 29 -51.78 -9.31 11.83
N ASP A 30 -50.92 -9.58 12.81
CA ASP A 30 -50.69 -10.92 13.40
C ASP A 30 -50.32 -12.01 12.38
N ARG A 31 -49.68 -11.62 11.26
CA ARG A 31 -49.22 -12.55 10.21
C ARG A 31 -47.78 -13.04 10.43
N ALA A 32 -47.07 -12.48 11.40
CA ALA A 32 -45.72 -12.89 11.75
C ALA A 32 -45.75 -14.03 12.78
N THR A 33 -45.11 -15.16 12.47
CA THR A 33 -44.99 -16.29 13.41
C THR A 33 -44.11 -15.90 14.60
N ALA A 34 -44.59 -16.14 15.83
CA ALA A 34 -43.84 -15.84 17.05
C ALA A 34 -42.45 -16.51 17.10
N GLU A 35 -42.29 -17.66 16.45
CA GLU A 35 -41.02 -18.39 16.31
C GLU A 35 -39.92 -17.59 15.58
N LEU A 36 -40.30 -16.67 14.69
CA LEU A 36 -39.34 -15.81 13.98
C LEU A 36 -38.77 -14.70 14.87
N LEU A 37 -39.43 -14.39 15.98
CA LEU A 37 -39.08 -13.28 16.88
C LEU A 37 -38.51 -13.76 18.21
N ARG A 38 -38.87 -14.96 18.66
CA ARG A 38 -38.47 -15.50 19.97
C ARG A 38 -36.96 -15.77 20.05
N ASP A 39 -36.35 -15.40 21.18
CA ASP A 39 -34.94 -15.64 21.51
C ASP A 39 -33.94 -15.13 20.47
N ARG A 40 -34.33 -14.07 19.74
CA ARG A 40 -33.54 -13.48 18.65
C ARG A 40 -33.39 -11.98 18.87
N ILE A 41 -32.31 -11.43 18.32
CA ILE A 41 -32.17 -9.98 18.20
C ILE A 41 -32.95 -9.54 16.97
N VAL A 42 -33.97 -8.72 17.18
CA VAL A 42 -34.82 -8.17 16.11
C VAL A 42 -34.42 -6.72 15.88
N LEU A 43 -34.06 -6.40 14.63
CA LEU A 43 -33.72 -5.05 14.22
C LEU A 43 -34.90 -4.46 13.44
N ILE A 44 -35.33 -3.27 13.84
CA ILE A 44 -36.43 -2.54 13.22
C ILE A 44 -35.82 -1.35 12.48
N GLY A 45 -36.13 -1.22 11.19
CA GLY A 45 -35.62 -0.13 10.37
C GLY A 45 -36.24 -0.08 9.00
N TYR A 46 -35.75 0.83 8.18
CA TYR A 46 -36.26 1.08 6.84
C TYR A 46 -35.40 0.38 5.78
N THR A 47 -36.05 -0.18 4.76
CA THR A 47 -35.38 -0.75 3.58
C THR A 47 -35.74 -0.02 2.29
N ALA A 48 -36.69 0.93 2.36
CA ALA A 48 -37.17 1.68 1.21
C ALA A 48 -36.11 2.69 0.73
N GLU A 49 -35.86 2.72 -0.57
CA GLU A 49 -34.89 3.64 -1.18
C GLU A 49 -35.24 5.12 -0.95
N SER A 50 -36.53 5.44 -0.80
CA SER A 50 -37.01 6.81 -0.56
C SER A 50 -36.54 7.44 0.75
N VAL A 51 -36.22 6.61 1.75
CA VAL A 51 -35.69 7.07 3.05
C VAL A 51 -34.20 7.40 2.95
N ASN A 52 -33.52 6.91 1.90
CA ASN A 52 -32.11 7.15 1.61
C ASN A 52 -31.15 6.73 2.75
N ASP A 53 -31.56 5.75 3.58
CA ASP A 53 -30.69 5.08 4.56
C ASP A 53 -29.94 3.92 3.89
N LEU A 54 -29.09 4.27 2.93
CA LEU A 54 -28.47 3.36 1.98
C LEU A 54 -26.96 3.55 1.97
N PHE A 55 -26.22 2.46 2.17
CA PHE A 55 -24.75 2.49 2.26
C PHE A 55 -24.10 1.72 1.10
N GLN A 56 -22.97 2.22 0.61
CA GLN A 56 -22.12 1.45 -0.29
C GLN A 56 -21.37 0.38 0.49
N THR A 57 -21.45 -0.85 0.01
CA THR A 57 -20.79 -2.00 0.61
C THR A 57 -20.09 -2.84 -0.47
N PRO A 58 -19.22 -3.79 -0.13
CA PRO A 58 -18.60 -4.67 -1.12
C PRO A 58 -19.59 -5.47 -1.99
N TYR A 59 -20.85 -5.61 -1.57
CA TYR A 59 -21.90 -6.27 -2.35
C TYR A 59 -22.57 -5.35 -3.39
N SER A 60 -22.40 -4.04 -3.26
CA SER A 60 -22.96 -3.04 -4.18
C SER A 60 -22.48 -3.18 -5.63
N SER A 61 -21.33 -3.82 -5.86
CA SER A 61 -20.72 -4.00 -7.19
C SER A 61 -21.06 -5.33 -7.86
N GLN A 62 -21.68 -6.29 -7.15
CA GLN A 62 -21.87 -7.68 -7.64
C GLN A 62 -23.19 -7.92 -8.39
N GLY A 63 -23.83 -6.87 -8.91
CA GLY A 63 -25.01 -7.03 -9.77
C GLY A 63 -26.29 -7.47 -9.06
N GLU A 64 -26.34 -7.48 -7.72
CA GLU A 64 -27.62 -7.58 -7.01
C GLU A 64 -28.51 -6.38 -7.35
N LYS A 65 -29.83 -6.61 -7.39
CA LYS A 65 -30.86 -5.60 -7.69
C LYS A 65 -30.86 -4.40 -6.73
N SER A 66 -30.09 -4.44 -5.66
CA SER A 66 -29.89 -3.35 -4.71
C SER A 66 -28.46 -2.83 -4.82
N ARG A 67 -28.27 -1.69 -5.51
CA ARG A 67 -26.95 -1.03 -5.65
C ARG A 67 -26.40 -0.58 -4.29
N TYR A 68 -27.24 -0.49 -3.26
CA TYR A 68 -26.87 -0.07 -1.92
C TYR A 68 -27.48 -0.99 -0.86
N MET A 69 -26.81 -1.12 0.29
CA MET A 69 -27.30 -1.90 1.43
C MET A 69 -28.10 -1.00 2.37
N PRO A 70 -29.34 -1.36 2.75
CA PRO A 70 -30.08 -0.64 3.77
C PRO A 70 -29.31 -0.57 5.10
N GLY A 71 -29.39 0.57 5.78
CA GLY A 71 -28.71 0.77 7.07
C GLY A 71 -29.06 -0.31 8.09
N VAL A 72 -30.33 -0.72 8.17
CA VAL A 72 -30.75 -1.81 9.08
C VAL A 72 -30.04 -3.15 8.79
N VAL A 73 -29.76 -3.46 7.52
CA VAL A 73 -29.02 -4.68 7.11
C VAL A 73 -27.53 -4.55 7.45
N LEU A 74 -26.97 -3.35 7.34
CA LEU A 74 -25.60 -3.07 7.78
C LEU A 74 -25.46 -3.30 9.30
N HIS A 75 -26.39 -2.79 10.09
CA HIS A 75 -26.42 -3.01 11.54
C HIS A 75 -26.62 -4.50 11.88
N ALA A 76 -27.42 -5.23 11.10
CA ALA A 76 -27.58 -6.68 11.25
C ALA A 76 -26.26 -7.43 11.05
N ASN A 77 -25.46 -7.05 10.05
CA ASN A 77 -24.12 -7.60 9.84
C ASN A 77 -23.18 -7.34 11.04
N ILE A 78 -23.19 -6.11 11.58
CA ILE A 78 -22.37 -5.75 12.75
C ILE A 78 -22.78 -6.57 13.97
N ALA A 79 -24.08 -6.62 14.27
CA ALA A 79 -24.61 -7.40 15.39
C ALA A 79 -24.27 -8.90 15.24
N GLN A 80 -24.46 -9.46 14.04
CA GLN A 80 -24.10 -10.84 13.75
C GLN A 80 -22.60 -11.11 13.99
N GLN A 81 -21.71 -10.19 13.60
CA GLN A 81 -20.27 -10.33 13.84
C GLN A 81 -19.94 -10.27 15.35
N LEU A 82 -20.54 -9.34 16.09
CA LEU A 82 -20.32 -9.19 17.54
C LEU A 82 -20.78 -10.43 18.30
N ILE A 83 -21.99 -10.93 18.02
CA ILE A 83 -22.53 -12.13 18.65
C ILE A 83 -21.71 -13.36 18.27
N SER A 84 -21.37 -13.51 16.98
CA SER A 84 -20.54 -14.62 16.52
C SER A 84 -19.15 -14.61 17.15
N GLY A 85 -18.58 -13.42 17.38
CA GLY A 85 -17.29 -13.27 18.05
C GLY A 85 -17.37 -13.60 19.55
N GLY A 86 -18.40 -13.13 20.24
CA GLY A 86 -18.57 -13.35 21.68
C GLY A 86 -19.04 -14.76 22.05
N VAL A 87 -19.93 -15.36 21.27
CA VAL A 87 -20.57 -16.65 21.57
C VAL A 87 -19.91 -17.82 20.85
N ALA A 88 -19.59 -17.65 19.57
CA ALA A 88 -19.08 -18.73 18.72
C ALA A 88 -17.56 -18.70 18.54
N GLY A 89 -16.85 -17.76 19.18
CA GLY A 89 -15.40 -17.62 19.07
C GLY A 89 -14.90 -17.36 17.65
N ARG A 90 -15.78 -16.93 16.72
CA ARG A 90 -15.33 -16.57 15.37
C ARG A 90 -14.41 -15.37 15.48
N THR A 91 -13.18 -15.55 14.99
CA THR A 91 -12.16 -14.51 15.03
C THR A 91 -12.64 -13.30 14.23
N MET A 92 -12.86 -12.19 14.93
CA MET A 92 -12.92 -10.88 14.29
C MET A 92 -11.61 -10.68 13.53
N ARG A 93 -11.70 -10.10 12.32
CA ARG A 93 -10.49 -9.89 11.50
C ARG A 93 -9.49 -9.09 12.32
N TRP A 94 -8.34 -9.69 12.58
CA TRP A 94 -7.34 -9.15 13.48
C TRP A 94 -6.48 -8.15 12.71
N VAL A 95 -6.51 -6.90 13.16
CA VAL A 95 -5.67 -5.82 12.67
C VAL A 95 -4.49 -5.70 13.63
N TRP A 96 -3.30 -5.48 13.09
CA TRP A 96 -2.10 -5.35 13.91
C TRP A 96 -2.16 -4.07 14.74
N PRO A 97 -1.59 -4.06 15.96
CA PRO A 97 -1.32 -2.83 16.68
C PRO A 97 -0.47 -1.87 15.83
N GLU A 98 -0.77 -0.57 15.88
CA GLU A 98 -0.10 0.45 15.07
C GLU A 98 1.45 0.35 15.08
N PRO A 99 2.15 0.12 16.22
CA PRO A 99 3.61 0.03 16.21
C PRO A 99 4.13 -1.14 15.37
N ILE A 100 3.41 -2.26 15.34
CA ILE A 100 3.79 -3.44 14.58
C ILE A 100 3.59 -3.17 13.08
N GLU A 101 2.54 -2.44 12.71
CA GLU A 101 2.36 -1.97 11.34
C GLU A 101 3.50 -1.08 10.87
N TRP A 102 3.91 -0.10 11.70
CA TRP A 102 5.03 0.79 11.38
C TRP A 102 6.35 0.02 11.21
N LEU A 103 6.64 -0.93 12.11
CA LEU A 103 7.84 -1.77 12.00
C LEU A 103 7.82 -2.62 10.73
N TRP A 104 6.66 -3.17 10.38
CA TRP A 104 6.49 -3.97 9.16
C TRP A 104 6.72 -3.14 7.89
N ILE A 105 6.13 -1.95 7.82
CA ILE A 105 6.32 -1.02 6.70
C ILE A 105 7.80 -0.59 6.60
N GLY A 106 8.41 -0.28 7.75
CA GLY A 106 9.83 0.07 7.83
C GLY A 106 10.73 -1.04 7.32
N LEU A 107 10.46 -2.29 7.72
CA LEU A 107 11.21 -3.47 7.27
C LEU A 107 11.19 -3.63 5.75
N TRP A 108 10.00 -3.53 5.12
CA TRP A 108 9.89 -3.62 3.66
C TRP A 108 10.54 -2.43 2.95
N THR A 109 10.44 -1.23 3.52
CA THR A 109 11.10 -0.03 2.98
C THR A 109 12.63 -0.19 3.00
N LEU A 110 13.18 -0.71 4.10
CA LEU A 110 14.62 -1.00 4.23
C LEU A 110 15.04 -2.12 3.29
N ALA A 111 14.23 -3.18 3.15
CA ALA A 111 14.51 -4.28 2.22
C ALA A 111 14.62 -3.79 0.77
N GLY A 112 13.71 -2.93 0.32
CA GLY A 112 13.73 -2.36 -1.03
C GLY A 112 15.01 -1.55 -1.31
N GLY A 113 15.43 -0.73 -0.35
CA GLY A 113 16.68 0.03 -0.41
C GLY A 113 17.92 -0.87 -0.34
N GLY A 114 17.96 -1.82 0.59
CA GLY A 114 19.08 -2.75 0.78
C GLY A 114 19.33 -3.65 -0.43
N ILE A 115 18.27 -4.21 -1.03
CA ILE A 115 18.36 -4.97 -2.29
C ILE A 115 18.89 -4.09 -3.42
N SER A 116 18.47 -2.82 -3.44
CA SER A 116 18.89 -1.83 -4.42
C SER A 116 20.33 -1.34 -4.25
N GLN A 117 20.88 -1.39 -3.04
CA GLN A 117 22.28 -1.08 -2.78
C GLN A 117 23.19 -2.27 -3.13
N TRP A 118 22.70 -3.50 -3.00
CA TRP A 118 23.45 -4.73 -3.27
C TRP A 118 23.56 -5.09 -4.76
N ARG A 119 23.74 -4.08 -5.61
CA ARG A 119 23.81 -4.19 -7.07
C ARG A 119 25.20 -4.51 -7.62
N LEU A 120 26.24 -4.39 -6.80
CA LEU A 120 27.61 -4.48 -7.26
C LEU A 120 27.94 -5.94 -7.66
N GLY A 121 28.15 -6.15 -8.96
CA GLY A 121 28.66 -7.41 -9.52
C GLY A 121 27.62 -8.45 -9.94
N LYS A 122 26.32 -8.14 -9.93
CA LYS A 122 25.25 -9.08 -10.30
C LYS A 122 24.74 -8.86 -11.73
N PRO A 123 24.25 -9.92 -12.40
CA PRO A 123 23.71 -9.79 -13.75
C PRO A 123 22.44 -8.93 -13.74
N TRP A 124 22.19 -8.23 -14.84
CA TRP A 124 21.11 -7.26 -14.99
C TRP A 124 19.70 -7.82 -14.68
N TRP A 125 19.48 -9.13 -14.87
CA TRP A 125 18.22 -9.82 -14.58
C TRP A 125 18.00 -10.15 -13.09
N TRP A 126 19.04 -10.07 -12.25
CA TRP A 126 18.93 -10.47 -10.84
C TRP A 126 18.06 -9.51 -10.01
N LEU A 127 18.20 -8.21 -10.26
CA LEU A 127 17.42 -7.16 -9.60
C LEU A 127 15.90 -7.31 -9.81
N PRO A 128 15.38 -7.33 -11.06
CA PRO A 128 13.95 -7.47 -11.28
C PRO A 128 13.42 -8.82 -10.82
N ALA A 129 14.22 -9.89 -10.89
CA ALA A 129 13.84 -11.20 -10.38
C ALA A 129 13.63 -11.18 -8.86
N LEU A 130 14.55 -10.59 -8.10
CA LEU A 130 14.42 -10.53 -6.64
C LEU A 130 13.31 -9.56 -6.20
N PHE A 131 13.18 -8.41 -6.87
CA PHE A 131 12.05 -7.49 -6.64
C PHE A 131 10.71 -8.18 -6.90
N GLY A 132 10.61 -8.92 -8.01
CA GLY A 132 9.42 -9.69 -8.36
C GLY A 132 9.12 -10.79 -7.34
N LEU A 133 10.13 -11.51 -6.85
CA LEU A 133 9.97 -12.54 -5.82
C LEU A 133 9.48 -11.94 -4.50
N CYS A 134 10.10 -10.85 -4.04
CA CYS A 134 9.71 -10.15 -2.82
C CYS A 134 8.27 -9.60 -2.91
N LEU A 135 7.92 -8.97 -4.03
CA LEU A 135 6.58 -8.43 -4.25
C LEU A 135 5.54 -9.55 -4.33
N SER A 136 5.84 -10.62 -5.06
CA SER A 136 4.97 -11.81 -5.16
C SER A 136 4.76 -12.45 -3.78
N GLY A 137 5.83 -12.62 -2.99
CA GLY A 137 5.75 -13.14 -1.63
C GLY A 137 4.91 -12.25 -0.70
N LEU A 138 5.05 -10.93 -0.80
CA LEU A 138 4.24 -9.98 -0.02
C LEU A 138 2.76 -10.04 -0.41
N LEU A 139 2.45 -10.13 -1.71
CA LEU A 139 1.07 -10.22 -2.19
C LEU A 139 0.42 -11.57 -1.86
N LEU A 140 1.10 -12.68 -2.16
CA LEU A 140 0.59 -14.03 -1.91
C LEU A 140 0.52 -14.33 -0.41
N GLY A 141 1.55 -13.97 0.35
CA GLY A 141 1.58 -14.12 1.80
C GLY A 141 0.52 -13.25 2.47
N GLY A 142 0.38 -11.99 2.04
CA GLY A 142 -0.67 -11.10 2.52
C GLY A 142 -2.08 -11.61 2.21
N TYR A 143 -2.29 -12.19 1.02
CA TYR A 143 -3.55 -12.85 0.65
C TYR A 143 -3.84 -14.08 1.51
N GLY A 144 -2.84 -14.93 1.76
CA GLY A 144 -2.99 -16.09 2.65
C GLY A 144 -3.33 -15.69 4.09
N LEU A 145 -2.68 -14.64 4.61
CA LEU A 145 -2.99 -14.08 5.92
C LEU A 145 -4.42 -13.52 5.98
N LEU A 146 -4.87 -12.85 4.90
CA LEU A 146 -6.24 -12.34 4.80
C LEU A 146 -7.28 -13.46 4.86
N LEU A 147 -7.04 -14.59 4.20
CA LEU A 147 -7.90 -15.78 4.28
C LEU A 147 -7.93 -16.38 5.69
N GLY A 148 -6.81 -16.30 6.42
CA GLY A 148 -6.72 -16.66 7.83
C GLY A 148 -7.36 -15.65 8.79
N GLY A 149 -7.92 -14.54 8.30
CA GLY A 149 -8.51 -13.48 9.10
C GLY A 149 -7.54 -12.42 9.62
N TRP A 150 -6.29 -12.43 9.16
CA TRP A 150 -5.24 -11.47 9.56
C TRP A 150 -5.12 -10.39 8.48
N TRP A 151 -5.30 -9.13 8.87
CA TRP A 151 -5.12 -8.02 7.94
C TRP A 151 -3.69 -7.47 8.04
N VAL A 152 -3.04 -7.26 6.89
CA VAL A 152 -1.68 -6.74 6.80
C VAL A 152 -1.65 -5.55 5.83
N PRO A 153 -0.93 -4.46 6.15
CA PRO A 153 -0.86 -3.26 5.30
C PRO A 153 0.05 -3.49 4.08
N ILE A 154 -0.45 -4.22 3.08
CA ILE A 154 0.29 -4.55 1.85
C ILE A 154 0.62 -3.28 1.05
N VAL A 155 -0.34 -2.38 0.87
CA VAL A 155 -0.19 -1.20 0.00
C VAL A 155 0.95 -0.27 0.47
N PRO A 156 1.01 0.17 1.74
CA PRO A 156 2.14 0.94 2.24
C PRO A 156 3.48 0.22 2.10
N CYS A 157 3.53 -1.10 2.33
CA CYS A 157 4.75 -1.89 2.18
C CYS A 157 5.25 -1.90 0.73
N VAL A 158 4.35 -2.05 -0.26
CA VAL A 158 4.70 -2.00 -1.68
C VAL A 158 5.24 -0.63 -2.06
N ILE A 159 4.58 0.45 -1.64
CA ILE A 159 5.02 1.83 -1.91
C ILE A 159 6.40 2.08 -1.30
N GLY A 160 6.59 1.70 -0.03
CA GLY A 160 7.87 1.84 0.65
C GLY A 160 8.99 1.04 -0.02
N PHE A 161 8.72 -0.22 -0.36
CA PHE A 161 9.68 -1.12 -1.03
C PHE A 161 10.12 -0.60 -2.39
N VAL A 162 9.15 -0.25 -3.26
CA VAL A 162 9.43 0.25 -4.62
C VAL A 162 10.03 1.65 -4.59
N GLY A 163 9.49 2.54 -3.76
CA GLY A 163 9.95 3.93 -3.63
C GLY A 163 11.38 4.01 -3.09
N SER A 164 11.66 3.33 -1.98
CA SER A 164 13.01 3.24 -1.40
C SER A 164 14.00 2.63 -2.38
N GLY A 165 13.60 1.54 -3.05
CA GLY A 165 14.41 0.91 -4.07
C GLY A 165 14.78 1.87 -5.20
N GLY A 166 13.78 2.55 -5.76
CA GLY A 166 13.90 3.59 -6.78
C GLY A 166 14.88 4.70 -6.39
N LEU A 167 14.67 5.30 -5.22
CA LEU A 167 15.53 6.38 -4.70
C LEU A 167 16.98 5.94 -4.55
N VAL A 168 17.22 4.75 -3.98
CA VAL A 168 18.58 4.21 -3.85
C VAL A 168 19.22 3.97 -5.22
N ILE A 169 18.47 3.52 -6.23
CA ILE A 169 19.00 3.46 -7.62
C ILE A 169 19.48 4.82 -8.06
N SER A 170 18.60 5.82 -8.01
CA SER A 170 18.89 7.14 -8.55
C SER A 170 20.08 7.80 -7.85
N VAL A 171 20.14 7.70 -6.51
CA VAL A 171 21.27 8.21 -5.73
C VAL A 171 22.55 7.44 -6.05
N SER A 172 22.50 6.11 -6.14
CA SER A 172 23.69 5.31 -6.46
C SER A 172 24.24 5.59 -7.86
N GLN A 173 23.37 5.84 -8.86
CA GLN A 173 23.79 6.25 -10.20
C GLN A 173 24.50 7.60 -10.18
N ARG A 174 23.90 8.59 -9.51
CA ARG A 174 24.52 9.91 -9.33
C ARG A 174 25.88 9.82 -8.62
N GLN A 175 26.00 8.97 -7.60
CA GLN A 175 27.27 8.75 -6.91
C GLN A 175 28.32 8.07 -7.79
N LEU A 176 27.92 7.11 -8.63
CA LEU A 176 28.81 6.44 -9.58
C LEU A 176 29.32 7.41 -10.65
N GLU A 177 28.46 8.27 -11.19
CA GLU A 177 28.85 9.33 -12.14
C GLU A 177 29.86 10.29 -11.52
N LYS A 178 29.61 10.76 -10.29
CA LYS A 178 30.56 11.61 -9.54
C LYS A 178 31.92 10.93 -9.35
N ARG A 179 31.94 9.65 -8.95
CA ARG A 179 33.20 8.90 -8.75
C ARG A 179 33.95 8.68 -10.05
N LYS A 180 33.25 8.38 -11.15
CA LYS A 180 33.87 8.23 -12.48
C LYS A 180 34.49 9.55 -12.92
N LEU A 181 33.77 10.66 -12.78
CA LEU A 181 34.26 12.00 -13.12
C LEU A 181 35.53 12.33 -12.33
N GLN A 182 35.53 12.12 -11.00
CA GLN A 182 36.71 12.36 -10.16
C GLN A 182 37.91 11.49 -10.57
N CYS A 183 37.69 10.21 -10.86
CA CYS A 183 38.75 9.30 -11.31
C CYS A 183 39.33 9.74 -12.67
N THR A 184 38.47 10.16 -13.60
CA THR A 184 38.89 10.72 -14.90
C THR A 184 39.70 12.00 -14.71
N LEU A 185 39.26 12.93 -13.84
CA LEU A 185 40.01 14.15 -13.54
C LEU A 185 41.37 13.86 -12.91
N GLN A 186 41.44 12.94 -11.94
CA GLN A 186 42.69 12.56 -11.28
C GLN A 186 43.67 11.85 -12.22
N HIS A 187 43.17 11.01 -13.13
CA HIS A 187 44.00 10.37 -14.14
C HIS A 187 44.60 11.40 -15.11
N LEU A 188 43.81 12.40 -15.50
CA LEU A 188 44.24 13.45 -16.41
C LEU A 188 45.18 14.47 -15.75
N GLU A 189 44.99 14.80 -14.47
CA GLU A 189 45.90 15.71 -13.75
C GLU A 189 47.32 15.16 -13.61
N ASN A 190 47.47 13.83 -13.54
CA ASN A 190 48.77 13.16 -13.48
C ASN A 190 49.42 12.93 -14.86
N ASP A 191 48.76 13.31 -15.97
CA ASP A 191 49.32 13.22 -17.31
C ASP A 191 49.88 14.59 -17.75
N PRO A 192 51.21 14.75 -17.90
CA PRO A 192 51.83 16.02 -18.28
C PRO A 192 51.65 16.40 -19.77
N THR A 193 50.95 15.58 -20.57
CA THR A 193 50.77 15.79 -22.02
C THR A 193 49.34 16.15 -22.44
N ILE A 194 48.57 16.84 -21.58
CA ILE A 194 47.17 17.18 -21.85
C ILE A 194 47.04 18.11 -23.07
N ASP A 195 46.41 17.60 -24.13
CA ASP A 195 46.09 18.34 -25.35
C ASP A 195 44.89 19.29 -25.18
N LEU A 196 44.86 20.39 -25.96
CA LEU A 196 43.79 21.41 -25.96
C LEU A 196 42.37 20.85 -26.19
N PRO A 197 42.13 19.85 -27.07
CA PRO A 197 40.83 19.21 -27.26
C PRO A 197 40.34 18.51 -25.99
N THR A 198 41.25 17.88 -25.23
CA THR A 198 40.92 17.17 -23.99
C THR A 198 40.42 18.15 -22.92
N ARG A 199 41.03 19.35 -22.82
CA ARG A 199 40.52 20.44 -21.96
C ARG A 199 39.10 20.86 -22.34
N ARG A 200 38.79 20.94 -23.63
CA ARG A 200 37.44 21.30 -24.11
C ARG A 200 36.39 20.25 -23.75
N VAL A 201 36.72 18.97 -23.89
CA VAL A 201 35.83 17.86 -23.46
C VAL A 201 35.60 17.91 -21.94
N ILE A 202 36.61 18.22 -21.13
CA ILE A 202 36.46 18.40 -19.67
C ILE A 202 35.51 19.56 -19.37
N PHE A 203 35.69 20.71 -20.03
CA PHE A 203 34.81 21.86 -19.87
C PHE A 203 33.36 21.52 -20.26
N GLU A 204 33.14 20.86 -21.39
CA GLU A 204 31.80 20.42 -21.84
C GLU A 204 31.16 19.43 -20.85
N LEU A 205 31.91 18.46 -20.34
CA LEU A 205 31.41 17.50 -19.34
C LEU A 205 31.07 18.19 -18.00
N LEU A 206 31.90 19.16 -17.57
CA LEU A 206 31.63 19.95 -16.36
C LEU A 206 30.42 20.86 -16.55
N GLN A 207 30.27 21.49 -17.72
CA GLN A 207 29.11 22.31 -18.07
C GLN A 207 27.82 21.47 -18.13
N GLN A 208 27.87 20.31 -18.77
CA GLN A 208 26.72 19.38 -18.88
C GLN A 208 26.26 18.85 -17.51
N SER A 209 27.16 18.81 -16.52
CA SER A 209 26.84 18.31 -15.18
C SER A 209 26.05 19.28 -14.30
N GLU A 210 25.80 20.53 -14.74
CA GLU A 210 24.96 21.60 -14.11
C GLU A 210 24.82 21.52 -12.57
N SER A 211 25.91 21.25 -11.85
CA SER A 211 25.90 21.18 -10.39
C SER A 211 26.69 22.37 -9.85
N LEU A 212 26.10 23.11 -8.90
CA LEU A 212 26.74 24.23 -8.20
C LEU A 212 28.11 23.83 -7.59
N GLU A 213 28.29 22.54 -7.31
CA GLU A 213 29.51 21.93 -6.79
C GLU A 213 30.68 21.93 -7.80
N ASN A 214 30.39 21.99 -9.11
CA ASN A 214 31.40 21.91 -10.18
C ASN A 214 31.85 23.27 -10.72
N GLN A 215 31.26 24.40 -10.27
CA GLN A 215 31.67 25.75 -10.68
C GLN A 215 33.17 26.05 -10.52
N PRO A 216 33.85 25.75 -9.40
CA PRO A 216 35.28 26.05 -9.28
C PRO A 216 36.17 25.21 -10.22
N LEU A 217 35.67 24.07 -10.71
CA LEU A 217 36.35 23.24 -11.70
C LEU A 217 36.12 23.79 -13.11
N ILE A 218 34.93 24.31 -13.40
CA ILE A 218 34.61 24.99 -14.68
C ILE A 218 35.55 26.17 -14.89
N ASP A 219 35.74 27.00 -13.87
CA ASP A 219 36.63 28.17 -13.92
C ASP A 219 38.10 27.77 -14.15
N ARG A 220 38.54 26.62 -13.62
CA ARG A 220 39.90 26.11 -13.76
C ARG A 220 40.19 25.57 -15.17
N TYR A 221 39.20 25.00 -15.84
CA TYR A 221 39.35 24.35 -17.15
C TYR A 221 38.78 25.16 -18.31
N GLN A 222 38.29 26.38 -18.05
CA GLN A 222 37.85 27.30 -19.10
C GLN A 222 38.99 27.52 -20.12
N PRO A 223 38.74 27.30 -21.43
CA PRO A 223 39.76 27.54 -22.45
C PRO A 223 40.17 29.02 -22.42
N LEU A 224 41.49 29.25 -22.40
CA LEU A 224 42.07 30.58 -22.63
C LEU A 224 42.08 30.78 -24.15
N ASP A 225 41.30 31.76 -24.62
CA ASP A 225 41.25 32.18 -26.02
C ASP A 225 42.59 32.78 -26.50
#